data_AF-A0A850SKY4-F1
#
_entry.id   AF-A0A850SKY4-F1
#
_cell.length_a   1.000
_cell.length_b   1.000
_cell.length_c   1.000
_cell.angle_alpha   90.00
_cell.angle_beta   90.00
_cell.angle_gamma   90.00
#
_symmetry.space_group_name_H-M   'P 1'
#
loop_
_entity.id
_entity.type
_entity.pdbx_description
1 polymer ?
#
loop_
_entity_poly.entity_id
_entity_poly.type
_entity_poly.pdbx_seq_one_letter_code
_entity_poly.pdbx_strand_id
1 'polypeptide(L)'
;MAGNIAACPDDYPAQAASYVESRLDDARGARVQIVSEPYRVQADIEDYSDVEGWGVDIRVRSRLPGGDYGNYVSYTVLFVDGEPVALCEDTEGLTRV
;
A
#
# COMPACT_ATOMS: atom_id res chain seq x y z
N MET A 1 -23.07 2.25 9.52
CA MET A 1 -22.30 3.35 10.10
C MET A 1 -21.39 3.88 9.02
N ALA A 2 -21.45 5.17 8.69
CA ALA A 2 -20.42 5.78 7.86
C ALA A 2 -19.29 6.14 8.82
N GLY A 3 -18.29 5.24 8.95
CA GLY A 3 -17.06 5.55 9.67
C GLY A 3 -16.50 6.86 9.12
N ASN A 4 -16.11 7.77 10.01
CA ASN A 4 -15.49 9.05 9.65
C ASN A 4 -14.03 8.81 9.23
N ILE A 5 -13.83 7.94 8.24
CA ILE A 5 -12.52 7.79 7.60
C ILE A 5 -12.28 9.05 6.78
N ALA A 6 -11.11 9.65 6.95
CA ALA A 6 -10.67 10.76 6.11
C ALA A 6 -10.80 10.39 4.63
N ALA A 7 -11.02 11.38 3.77
CA ALA A 7 -11.05 11.14 2.34
C ALA A 7 -9.72 10.51 1.88
N CYS A 8 -9.79 9.54 0.98
CA CYS A 8 -8.59 9.03 0.34
C CYS A 8 -7.89 10.21 -0.36
N PRO A 9 -6.58 10.44 -0.14
CA PRO A 9 -5.89 11.60 -0.68
C PRO A 9 -5.88 11.50 -2.22
N ASP A 10 -6.17 12.58 -2.94
CA ASP A 10 -6.16 12.57 -4.41
C ASP A 10 -4.81 12.11 -4.99
N ASP A 11 -3.72 12.38 -4.29
CA ASP A 11 -2.35 11.96 -4.62
C ASP A 11 -1.99 10.55 -4.10
N TYR A 12 -2.96 9.73 -3.66
CA TYR A 12 -2.72 8.34 -3.24
C TYR A 12 -1.86 7.53 -4.21
N PRO A 13 -1.92 7.69 -5.56
CA PRO A 13 -1.09 6.91 -6.46
C PRO A 13 0.40 7.23 -6.29
N ALA A 14 0.72 8.52 -6.16
CA ALA A 14 2.09 9.00 -6.00
C ALA A 14 2.62 8.65 -4.60
N GLN A 15 1.78 8.80 -3.57
CA GLN A 15 2.14 8.45 -2.20
C GLN A 15 2.36 6.95 -2.02
N ALA A 16 1.48 6.10 -2.58
CA ALA A 16 1.64 4.64 -2.54
C ALA A 16 2.93 4.20 -3.23
N ALA A 17 3.22 4.76 -4.41
CA ALA A 17 4.46 4.46 -5.13
C ALA A 17 5.69 4.88 -4.29
N SER A 18 5.72 6.13 -3.82
CA SER A 18 6.83 6.65 -3.02
C SER A 18 7.04 5.85 -1.72
N TYR A 19 5.97 5.47 -1.04
CA TYR A 19 6.02 4.70 0.20
C TYR A 19 6.66 3.33 -0.03
N VAL A 20 6.22 2.66 -1.09
CA VAL A 20 6.70 1.32 -1.42
C VAL A 20 8.12 1.36 -1.95
N GLU A 21 8.46 2.32 -2.82
CA GLU A 21 9.82 2.55 -3.27
C GLU A 21 10.79 2.78 -2.11
N SER A 22 10.37 3.48 -1.05
CA SER A 22 11.18 3.67 0.15
C SER A 22 11.41 2.39 0.97
N ARG A 23 10.53 1.39 0.85
CA ARG A 23 10.63 0.10 1.54
C ARG A 23 11.39 -0.96 0.73
N LEU A 24 11.58 -0.74 -0.58
CA LEU A 24 12.33 -1.64 -1.44
C LEU A 24 13.83 -1.50 -1.20
N ASP A 25 14.51 -2.63 -0.99
CA ASP A 25 15.97 -2.71 -0.85
C ASP A 25 16.70 -2.15 -2.09
N ASP A 26 16.17 -2.43 -3.29
CA ASP A 26 16.63 -1.84 -4.56
C ASP A 26 15.49 -1.07 -5.26
N ALA A 27 15.34 0.20 -4.88
CA ALA A 27 14.40 1.12 -5.51
C ALA A 27 14.81 1.51 -6.95
N ARG A 28 16.08 1.32 -7.34
CA ARG A 28 16.64 1.82 -8.61
C ARG A 28 16.20 0.97 -9.80
N GLY A 29 14.98 1.23 -10.25
CA GLY A 29 14.37 0.59 -11.42
C GLY A 29 13.17 -0.27 -11.09
N ALA A 30 12.67 -0.21 -9.86
CA ALA A 30 11.37 -0.77 -9.53
C ALA A 30 10.28 -0.08 -10.35
N ARG A 31 9.33 -0.87 -10.87
CA ARG A 31 8.12 -0.34 -11.50
C ARG A 31 6.94 -0.59 -10.60
N VAL A 32 6.30 0.50 -10.15
CA VAL A 32 5.04 0.46 -9.40
C VAL A 32 3.87 0.71 -10.36
N GLN A 33 2.83 -0.12 -10.26
CA GLN A 33 1.59 0.03 -10.99
C GLN A 33 0.41 -0.10 -10.03
N ILE A 34 -0.48 0.89 -10.04
CA ILE A 34 -1.77 0.84 -9.32
C ILE A 34 -2.69 -0.12 -10.07
N VAL A 35 -3.27 -1.09 -9.37
CA VAL A 35 -4.13 -2.12 -9.98
C VAL A 35 -5.56 -2.11 -9.45
N SER A 36 -5.85 -1.28 -8.46
CA SER A 36 -7.20 -1.14 -7.88
C SER A 36 -7.46 0.31 -7.48
N GLU A 37 -8.74 0.69 -7.51
CA GLU A 37 -9.22 1.93 -6.92
C GLU A 37 -9.18 1.82 -5.39
N PRO A 38 -9.05 2.93 -4.64
CA PRO A 38 -9.06 2.90 -3.19
C PRO A 38 -10.33 2.26 -2.63
N TYR A 39 -10.18 1.29 -1.74
CA TYR A 39 -11.29 0.61 -1.09
C TYR A 39 -11.14 0.66 0.42
N ARG A 40 -12.26 0.60 1.14
CA ARG A 40 -12.24 0.65 2.59
C ARG A 40 -11.69 -0.66 3.16
N VAL A 41 -10.82 -0.52 4.13
CA VAL A 41 -10.24 -1.66 4.87
C VAL A 41 -10.25 -1.37 6.35
N GLN A 42 -10.23 -2.45 7.10
CA GLN A 42 -10.00 -2.46 8.53
C GLN A 42 -8.83 -3.39 8.78
N ALA A 43 -7.81 -2.91 9.50
CA ALA A 43 -6.59 -3.67 9.73
C ALA A 43 -6.07 -3.43 11.15
N ASP A 44 -5.40 -4.44 11.69
CA ASP A 44 -4.59 -4.28 12.89
C ASP A 44 -3.15 -3.90 12.45
N ILE A 45 -2.70 -2.73 12.88
CA ILE A 45 -1.39 -2.14 12.56
C ILE A 45 -0.60 -2.00 13.86
N GLU A 46 0.34 -2.92 14.10
CA GLU A 46 1.20 -2.95 15.30
C GLU A 46 0.42 -2.71 16.62
N ASP A 47 0.68 -1.60 17.31
CA ASP A 47 0.07 -1.20 18.60
C ASP A 47 -1.38 -0.70 18.47
N TYR A 48 -1.91 -0.64 17.24
CA TYR A 48 -3.26 -0.15 16.92
C TYR A 48 -4.10 -1.26 16.30
N SER A 49 -5.18 -1.64 16.98
CA SER A 49 -6.17 -2.58 16.46
C SER A 49 -7.36 -1.89 15.83
N ASP A 50 -8.04 -2.59 14.92
CA ASP A 50 -9.33 -2.16 14.34
C ASP A 50 -9.24 -0.83 13.55
N VAL A 51 -8.10 -0.56 12.93
CA VAL A 51 -7.84 0.72 12.25
C VAL A 51 -8.57 0.74 10.91
N GLU A 52 -9.55 1.65 10.78
CA GLU A 52 -10.22 1.91 9.52
C GLU A 52 -9.36 2.80 8.60
N GLY A 53 -9.25 2.43 7.33
CA GLY A 53 -8.48 3.17 6.34
C GLY A 53 -8.86 2.84 4.91
N TRP A 54 -7.98 3.23 3.99
CA TRP A 54 -8.09 2.92 2.57
C TRP A 54 -6.98 1.96 2.15
N GLY A 55 -7.37 0.81 1.60
CA GLY A 55 -6.47 -0.10 0.91
C GLY A 55 -6.36 0.29 -0.56
N VAL A 56 -5.14 0.32 -1.08
CA VAL A 56 -4.86 0.49 -2.50
C VAL A 56 -3.96 -0.65 -2.96
N ASP A 57 -4.46 -1.46 -3.88
CA ASP A 57 -3.65 -2.54 -4.44
C ASP A 57 -2.69 -2.01 -5.51
N ILE A 58 -1.44 -2.38 -5.36
CA ILE A 58 -0.35 -2.09 -6.28
C ILE A 58 0.37 -3.37 -6.69
N ARG A 59 1.02 -3.31 -7.84
CA ARG A 59 1.97 -4.33 -8.28
C ARG A 59 3.31 -3.68 -8.49
N VAL A 60 4.32 -4.28 -7.89
CA VAL A 60 5.70 -3.83 -7.96
C VAL A 60 6.53 -4.87 -8.67
N ARG A 61 7.37 -4.43 -9.58
CA ARG A 61 8.35 -5.27 -10.24
C ARG A 61 9.74 -4.70 -9.99
N SER A 62 10.52 -5.38 -9.16
CA SER A 62 11.90 -4.98 -8.87
C SER A 62 12.83 -5.36 -10.02
N ARG A 63 13.88 -4.55 -10.20
CA ARG A 63 14.96 -4.84 -11.14
C ARG A 63 15.98 -5.76 -10.46
N LEU A 64 16.26 -6.89 -11.07
CA LEU A 64 17.25 -7.84 -10.57
C LEU A 64 18.67 -7.36 -10.92
N PRO A 65 19.70 -7.77 -10.15
CA PRO A 65 21.10 -7.37 -10.38
C PRO A 65 21.71 -7.80 -11.73
N GLY A 66 20.96 -8.54 -12.56
CA GLY A 66 21.31 -8.86 -13.96
C GLY A 66 20.72 -7.91 -15.01
N GLY A 67 19.93 -6.92 -14.61
CA GLY A 67 19.20 -6.02 -15.53
C GLY A 67 17.84 -6.56 -15.98
N ASP A 68 17.56 -7.83 -15.75
CA ASP A 68 16.23 -8.43 -15.83
C ASP A 68 15.29 -7.88 -14.76
N TYR A 69 13.99 -8.03 -14.99
CA TYR A 69 12.98 -7.66 -14.00
C TYR A 69 12.41 -8.93 -13.37
N GLY A 70 12.32 -8.94 -12.04
CA GLY A 70 11.74 -10.04 -11.27
C GLY A 70 10.26 -10.23 -11.55
N ASN A 71 9.60 -11.10 -10.78
CA ASN A 71 8.16 -11.28 -10.90
C ASN A 71 7.41 -10.08 -10.32
N TYR A 72 6.18 -9.84 -10.78
CA TYR A 72 5.34 -8.83 -10.13
C TYR A 72 4.91 -9.35 -8.75
N VAL A 73 5.20 -8.57 -7.72
CA VAL A 73 4.70 -8.79 -6.37
C VAL A 73 3.56 -7.81 -6.13
N SER A 74 2.42 -8.32 -5.68
CA SER A 74 1.27 -7.48 -5.37
C SER A 74 1.33 -7.10 -3.91
N TYR A 75 1.18 -5.81 -3.62
CA TYR A 75 1.10 -5.27 -2.26
C TYR A 75 -0.16 -4.44 -2.14
N THR A 76 -0.71 -4.34 -0.95
CA THR A 76 -1.76 -3.37 -0.63
C THR A 76 -1.14 -2.32 0.28
N VAL A 77 -1.22 -1.05 -0.11
CA VAL A 77 -0.83 0.07 0.74
C VAL A 77 -2.05 0.51 1.54
N LEU A 78 -1.88 0.64 2.85
CA LEU A 78 -2.90 1.18 3.74
C LEU A 78 -2.68 2.66 3.97
N PHE A 79 -3.74 3.43 3.76
CA PHE A 79 -3.81 4.84 4.10
C PHE A 79 -4.74 5.03 5.29
N VAL A 80 -4.20 5.61 6.36
CA VAL A 80 -4.96 5.96 7.57
C VAL A 80 -4.86 7.47 7.73
N ASP A 81 -6.00 8.12 7.93
CA ASP A 81 -6.11 9.60 7.96
C ASP A 81 -5.51 10.32 6.72
N GLY A 82 -5.43 9.62 5.59
CA GLY A 82 -4.86 10.15 4.35
C GLY A 82 -3.33 10.03 4.23
N GLU A 83 -2.68 9.34 5.16
CA GLU A 83 -1.24 9.06 5.14
C GLU A 83 -0.97 7.56 4.91
N PRO A 84 0.02 7.18 4.10
CA PRO A 84 0.42 5.79 3.92
C PRO A 84 1.15 5.31 5.19
N VAL A 85 0.56 4.34 5.89
CA VAL A 85 1.06 3.88 7.20
C VAL A 85 1.66 2.47 7.17
N ALA A 86 1.19 1.60 6.27
CA ALA A 86 1.56 0.19 6.29
C ALA A 86 1.38 -0.49 4.92
N LEU A 87 2.12 -1.57 4.67
CA LEU A 87 1.78 -2.53 3.63
C LEU A 87 0.98 -3.68 4.23
N CYS A 88 0.26 -4.43 3.39
CA CYS A 88 -0.44 -5.66 3.81
C CYS A 88 0.45 -6.63 4.59
N GLU A 89 1.77 -6.65 4.32
CA GLU A 89 2.73 -7.50 5.04
C GLU A 89 3.04 -7.01 6.46
N ASP A 90 2.87 -5.71 6.72
CA ASP A 90 3.02 -5.10 8.04
C ASP A 90 1.72 -5.15 8.87
N THR A 91 0.62 -5.60 8.28
CA THR A 91 -0.70 -5.64 8.94
C THR A 91 -1.12 -7.04 9.30
N GLU A 92 -1.71 -7.19 10.48
CA GLU A 92 -2.40 -8.40 10.88
C GLU A 92 -3.90 -8.23 10.59
N GLY A 93 -4.57 -9.27 10.11
CA GLY A 93 -6.04 -9.27 10.02
C GLY A 93 -6.70 -8.33 9.00
N LEU A 94 -5.99 -7.90 7.93
CA LEU A 94 -6.54 -7.03 6.89
C LEU A 94 -7.88 -7.56 6.35
N THR A 95 -8.95 -6.79 6.59
CA THR A 95 -10.32 -7.09 6.15
C THR A 95 -10.87 -5.95 5.32
N ARG A 96 -11.38 -6.28 4.13
CA ARG A 96 -12.10 -5.33 3.28
C ARG A 96 -13.55 -5.20 3.75
N VAL A 97 -14.01 -3.95 3.94
CA VAL A 97 -15.36 -3.62 4.46
C VAL A 97 -16.29 -3.03 3.41
#